data_AF-A0A4Q9PGH2-F1
#
_entry.id   AF-A0A4Q9PGH2-F1
#
_cell.length_a   1.000
_cell.length_b   1.000
_cell.length_c   1.000
_cell.angle_alpha   90.00
_cell.angle_beta   90.00
_cell.angle_gamma   90.00
#
_symmetry.space_group_name_H-M   'P 1'
#
loop_
_entity.id
_entity.type
_entity.pdbx_description
1 polymer ?
#
loop_
_entity_poly.entity_id
_entity_poly.type
_entity_poly.pdbx_seq_one_letter_code
_entity_poly.pdbx_strand_id
1 'polypeptide(L)'
;MTSPATRKLGNADALDAVLENGYIHIDTADAYNDNERLIGKWLQKSGRRKDIFLATQFGFAIDGKPFPDRRIQLGTDYVDLWYLNRTDPMVPIEISRTVEAMAEQVKAGKAPPRHAPIAALQIEYSPFSLDIEDEKYGAILKTARELGVNRGQVQLACCYLPEDDARRYLPRFSAENFPKVLQAVDVIKGIAAKHGATPGQVTLTWLSFFLDPVYCPARPRLMVGLKLQILST
;
A
#
# COMPACT_ATOMS: atom_id res chain seq x y z
N MET A 1 -7.45 0.30 -32.30
CA MET A 1 -6.40 0.95 -31.49
C MET A 1 -5.64 -0.16 -30.78
N THR A 2 -4.41 -0.41 -31.20
CA THR A 2 -3.52 -1.41 -30.58
C THR A 2 -3.17 -0.96 -29.17
N SER A 3 -3.34 -1.83 -28.17
CA SER A 3 -2.84 -1.61 -26.80
C SER A 3 -1.38 -1.15 -26.86
N PRO A 4 -0.96 -0.14 -26.08
CA PRO A 4 0.46 0.19 -25.97
C PRO A 4 1.19 -1.07 -25.53
N ALA A 5 2.25 -1.45 -26.24
CA ALA A 5 3.09 -2.58 -25.87
C ALA A 5 3.59 -2.35 -24.43
N THR A 6 3.30 -3.29 -23.52
CA THR A 6 3.77 -3.25 -22.14
C THR A 6 5.28 -3.41 -22.16
N ARG A 7 6.02 -2.29 -22.17
CA ARG A 7 7.47 -2.31 -22.06
C ARG A 7 7.83 -2.86 -20.67
N LYS A 8 8.53 -3.98 -20.60
CA LYS A 8 9.22 -4.39 -19.37
C LYS A 8 10.27 -3.32 -19.08
N LEU A 9 10.00 -2.48 -18.09
CA LEU A 9 10.96 -1.52 -17.55
C LEU A 9 11.90 -2.27 -16.59
N GLY A 10 13.17 -1.87 -16.55
CA GLY A 10 14.03 -2.27 -15.44
C GLY A 10 13.50 -1.67 -14.13
N ASN A 11 13.86 -2.27 -12.99
CA ASN A 11 13.36 -1.84 -11.68
C ASN A 11 13.62 -0.36 -11.38
N ALA A 12 14.77 0.19 -11.81
CA ALA A 12 15.09 1.62 -11.68
C ALA A 12 14.28 2.49 -12.66
N ASP A 13 14.11 2.04 -13.91
CA ASP A 13 13.34 2.76 -14.92
C ASP A 13 11.85 2.86 -14.52
N ALA A 14 11.34 1.86 -13.81
CA ALA A 14 9.99 1.89 -13.24
C ALA A 14 9.84 2.98 -12.16
N LEU A 15 10.84 3.15 -11.29
CA LEU A 15 10.85 4.18 -10.26
C LEU A 15 10.92 5.59 -10.87
N ASP A 16 11.76 5.78 -11.89
CA ASP A 16 11.84 7.05 -12.60
C ASP A 16 10.51 7.36 -13.32
N ALA A 17 9.93 6.37 -14.01
CA ALA A 17 8.66 6.53 -14.71
C ALA A 17 7.51 6.93 -13.77
N VAL A 18 7.41 6.36 -12.57
CA VAL A 18 6.33 6.75 -11.64
C VAL A 18 6.49 8.18 -11.14
N LEU A 19 7.72 8.62 -10.86
CA LEU A 19 7.99 10.01 -10.48
C LEU A 19 7.70 11.00 -11.61
N GLU A 20 8.07 10.66 -12.85
CA GLU A 20 7.77 11.46 -14.05
C GLU A 20 6.26 11.63 -14.26
N ASN A 21 5.47 10.62 -13.88
CA ASN A 21 4.00 10.67 -13.91
C ASN A 21 3.40 11.36 -12.66
N GLY A 22 4.23 11.92 -11.78
CA GLY A 22 3.80 12.70 -10.62
C GLY A 22 3.46 11.87 -9.38
N TYR A 23 3.73 10.55 -9.40
CA TYR A 23 3.61 9.71 -8.21
C TYR A 23 4.86 9.84 -7.35
N ILE A 24 4.69 10.36 -6.14
CA ILE A 24 5.80 10.59 -5.21
C ILE A 24 5.78 9.64 -4.01
N HIS A 25 4.75 8.81 -3.86
CA HIS A 25 4.64 7.85 -2.76
C HIS A 25 5.20 6.49 -3.18
N ILE A 26 6.27 6.06 -2.50
CA ILE A 26 6.87 4.73 -2.65
C ILE A 26 6.59 3.93 -1.36
N ASP A 27 5.90 2.81 -1.49
CA ASP A 27 5.53 1.89 -0.40
C ASP A 27 6.28 0.55 -0.57
N THR A 28 7.02 0.13 0.45
CA THR A 28 7.85 -1.09 0.46
C THR A 28 7.75 -1.85 1.79
N ALA A 29 8.30 -3.07 1.91
CA ALA A 29 8.24 -3.87 3.14
C ALA A 29 9.41 -4.87 3.23
N ASP A 30 9.64 -5.45 4.43
CA ASP A 30 10.62 -6.56 4.64
C ASP A 30 10.24 -7.82 3.90
N ALA A 31 8.95 -8.06 3.79
CA ALA A 31 8.44 -9.21 3.08
C ALA A 31 8.68 -9.15 1.56
N TYR A 32 9.11 -8.01 0.99
CA TYR A 32 9.31 -7.88 -0.45
C TYR A 32 10.75 -8.20 -0.88
N ASN A 33 11.33 -9.28 -0.33
CA ASN A 33 12.67 -9.76 -0.70
C ASN A 33 13.72 -8.62 -0.68
N ASP A 34 14.40 -8.38 -1.81
CA ASP A 34 15.45 -7.36 -1.96
C ASP A 34 14.93 -5.97 -2.35
N ASN A 35 13.61 -5.75 -2.33
CA ASN A 35 12.98 -4.51 -2.81
C ASN A 35 13.51 -3.25 -2.11
N GLU A 36 13.69 -3.26 -0.80
CA GLU A 36 14.27 -2.11 -0.09
C GLU A 36 15.71 -1.82 -0.51
N ARG A 37 16.51 -2.86 -0.78
CA ARG A 37 17.90 -2.69 -1.25
C ARG A 37 17.91 -2.11 -2.67
N LEU A 38 16.98 -2.53 -3.52
CA LEU A 38 16.80 -1.97 -4.86
C LEU A 38 16.42 -0.49 -4.82
N ILE A 39 15.44 -0.13 -3.98
CA ILE A 39 15.04 1.26 -3.75
C ILE A 39 16.21 2.07 -3.19
N GLY A 40 16.97 1.53 -2.23
CA GLY A 40 18.13 2.21 -1.66
C GLY A 40 19.23 2.51 -2.68
N LYS A 41 19.55 1.55 -3.57
CA LYS A 41 20.46 1.79 -4.68
C LYS A 41 19.96 2.89 -5.62
N TRP A 42 18.66 2.89 -5.92
CA TRP A 42 18.05 3.94 -6.74
C TRP A 42 18.09 5.31 -6.05
N LEU A 43 17.85 5.39 -4.74
CA LEU A 43 17.95 6.62 -3.96
C LEU A 43 19.37 7.21 -4.00
N GLN A 44 20.39 6.37 -3.79
CA GLN A 44 21.79 6.79 -3.85
C GLN A 44 22.17 7.30 -5.25
N LYS A 45 21.70 6.63 -6.30
CA LYS A 45 21.99 7.03 -7.69
C LYS A 45 21.26 8.31 -8.10
N SER A 46 19.99 8.43 -7.71
CA SER A 46 19.12 9.53 -8.17
C SER A 46 19.26 10.80 -7.34
N GLY A 47 19.62 10.68 -6.05
CA GLY A 47 19.62 11.81 -5.11
C GLY A 47 18.22 12.36 -4.78
N ARG A 48 17.16 11.64 -5.17
CA ARG A 48 15.76 12.11 -5.12
C ARG A 48 15.05 11.82 -3.79
N ARG A 49 15.77 11.49 -2.72
CA ARG A 49 15.15 11.13 -1.43
C ARG A 49 14.18 12.20 -0.92
N LYS A 50 14.53 13.48 -1.08
CA LYS A 50 13.68 14.62 -0.68
C LYS A 50 12.44 14.83 -1.56
N ASP A 51 12.42 14.24 -2.76
CA ASP A 51 11.35 14.43 -3.74
C ASP A 51 10.22 13.42 -3.57
N ILE A 52 10.40 12.41 -2.70
CA ILE A 52 9.46 11.32 -2.48
C ILE A 52 8.96 11.26 -1.03
N PHE A 53 7.77 10.69 -0.87
CA PHE A 53 7.25 10.17 0.38
C PHE A 53 7.52 8.66 0.43
N LEU A 54 8.43 8.25 1.31
CA LEU A 54 8.84 6.84 1.44
C LEU A 54 8.16 6.21 2.65
N ALA A 55 7.39 5.16 2.41
CA ALA A 55 6.79 4.32 3.44
C ALA A 55 7.43 2.93 3.44
N THR A 56 7.70 2.39 4.63
CA THR A 56 8.10 0.97 4.77
C THR A 56 7.29 0.26 5.84
N GLN A 57 7.17 -1.06 5.70
CA GLN A 57 6.43 -1.92 6.60
C GLN A 57 7.34 -3.02 7.16
N PHE A 58 7.06 -3.40 8.41
CA PHE A 58 7.74 -4.49 9.11
C PHE A 58 6.76 -5.23 10.01
N GLY A 59 7.18 -6.33 10.63
CA GLY A 59 6.41 -6.96 11.72
C GLY A 59 5.68 -8.24 11.33
N PHE A 60 6.23 -9.03 10.42
CA PHE A 60 5.94 -10.48 10.40
C PHE A 60 6.57 -11.24 11.59
N ALA A 61 7.27 -10.53 12.49
CA ALA A 61 7.86 -11.09 13.69
C ALA A 61 6.94 -10.93 14.91
N ILE A 62 6.92 -11.95 15.78
CA ILE A 62 6.26 -11.99 17.09
C ILE A 62 6.73 -10.83 17.97
N ASP A 63 5.84 -10.30 18.81
CA ASP A 63 6.13 -9.19 19.73
C ASP A 63 7.36 -9.49 20.63
N GLY A 64 8.13 -8.45 20.94
CA GLY A 64 9.34 -8.55 21.77
C GLY A 64 10.69 -8.65 21.03
N LYS A 65 10.70 -8.65 19.69
CA LYS A 65 11.96 -8.42 18.94
C LYS A 65 12.30 -6.93 18.86
N PRO A 66 13.59 -6.56 18.83
CA PRO A 66 13.99 -5.17 18.65
C PRO A 66 13.40 -4.59 17.36
N PHE A 67 13.03 -3.31 17.41
CA PHE A 67 12.57 -2.58 16.24
C PHE A 67 13.65 -2.64 15.13
N PRO A 68 13.34 -3.18 13.94
CA PRO A 68 14.32 -3.29 12.87
C PRO A 68 14.48 -1.92 12.19
N ASP A 69 15.66 -1.32 12.30
CA ASP A 69 15.95 -0.04 11.64
C ASP A 69 16.18 -0.23 10.12
N ARG A 70 15.08 -0.23 9.37
CA ARG A 70 15.01 -0.49 7.92
C ARG A 70 15.74 0.54 7.05
N ARG A 71 16.02 1.72 7.61
CA ARG A 71 16.82 2.77 6.98
C ARG A 71 18.18 2.27 6.48
N ILE A 72 18.73 1.25 7.15
CA ILE A 72 19.99 0.60 6.76
C ILE A 72 19.88 -0.06 5.37
N GLN A 73 18.79 -0.78 5.10
CA GLN A 73 18.59 -1.44 3.80
C GLN A 73 18.27 -0.41 2.71
N LEU A 74 17.49 0.62 3.06
CA LEU A 74 17.11 1.73 2.19
C LEU A 74 18.24 2.74 1.95
N GLY A 75 19.32 2.72 2.75
CA GLY A 75 20.44 3.65 2.64
C GLY A 75 20.04 5.13 2.76
N THR A 76 19.15 5.46 3.71
CA THR A 76 18.59 6.81 3.92
C THR A 76 18.57 7.18 5.40
N ASP A 77 18.64 8.48 5.73
CA ASP A 77 18.62 8.94 7.12
C ASP A 77 17.22 8.96 7.74
N TYR A 78 16.16 8.99 6.93
CA TYR A 78 14.78 9.02 7.40
C TYR A 78 13.81 8.29 6.46
N VAL A 79 12.66 7.91 7.02
CA VAL A 79 11.49 7.35 6.32
C VAL A 79 10.27 8.18 6.74
N ASP A 80 9.36 8.46 5.80
CA ASP A 80 8.23 9.37 6.04
C ASP A 80 7.07 8.69 6.80
N LEU A 81 6.93 7.37 6.61
CA LEU A 81 5.90 6.58 7.27
C LEU A 81 6.37 5.14 7.54
N TRP A 82 6.13 4.70 8.78
CA TRP A 82 6.38 3.33 9.19
C TRP A 82 5.04 2.65 9.44
N TYR A 83 4.85 1.49 8.84
CA TYR A 83 3.70 0.63 9.11
C TYR A 83 4.13 -0.58 9.93
N LEU A 84 3.29 -0.93 10.90
CA LEU A 84 3.26 -2.27 11.45
C LEU A 84 2.35 -3.12 10.54
N ASN A 85 2.93 -4.11 9.87
CA ASN A 85 2.24 -4.90 8.84
C ASN A 85 1.24 -5.90 9.45
N ARG A 86 1.61 -6.53 10.57
CA ARG A 86 0.75 -7.44 11.33
C ARG A 86 0.96 -7.21 12.82
N THR A 87 -0.13 -7.24 13.57
CA THR A 87 -0.11 -7.23 15.04
C THR A 87 -0.11 -8.66 15.55
N ASP A 88 0.50 -8.89 16.71
CA ASP A 88 0.28 -10.14 17.43
C ASP A 88 -1.18 -10.17 17.93
N PRO A 89 -2.01 -11.13 17.51
CA PRO A 89 -3.42 -11.17 17.93
C PRO A 89 -3.59 -11.41 19.44
N MET A 90 -2.55 -11.88 20.13
CA MET A 90 -2.57 -12.13 21.57
C MET A 90 -2.16 -10.90 22.40
N VAL A 91 -1.62 -9.85 21.77
CA VAL A 91 -1.16 -8.65 22.46
C VAL A 91 -2.03 -7.46 22.04
N PRO A 92 -2.76 -6.83 22.97
CA PRO A 92 -3.46 -5.59 22.69
C PRO A 92 -2.50 -4.52 22.15
N ILE A 93 -2.90 -3.84 21.06
CA ILE A 93 -2.04 -2.89 20.36
C ILE A 93 -1.52 -1.75 21.27
N GLU A 94 -2.34 -1.36 22.24
CA GLU A 94 -2.07 -0.29 23.23
C GLU A 94 -0.86 -0.61 24.12
N ILE A 95 -0.57 -1.90 24.34
CA ILE A 95 0.54 -2.37 25.20
C ILE A 95 1.64 -3.07 24.39
N SER A 96 1.57 -3.00 23.06
CA SER A 96 2.60 -3.61 22.22
C SER A 96 3.88 -2.80 22.29
N ARG A 97 4.98 -3.48 22.63
CA ARG A 97 6.33 -2.89 22.63
C ARG A 97 6.72 -2.36 21.26
N THR A 98 6.09 -2.87 20.20
CA THR A 98 6.32 -2.43 18.83
C THR A 98 5.84 -0.99 18.60
N VAL A 99 4.67 -0.61 19.13
CA VAL A 99 4.13 0.75 19.01
C VAL A 99 4.99 1.73 19.83
N GLU A 100 5.43 1.33 21.02
CA GLU A 100 6.36 2.11 21.83
C GLU A 100 7.68 2.37 21.09
N ALA A 101 8.29 1.33 20.51
CA ALA A 101 9.54 1.45 19.78
C ALA A 101 9.40 2.31 18.50
N MET A 102 8.25 2.26 17.82
CA MET A 102 7.92 3.17 16.71
C MET A 102 7.87 4.63 17.19
N ALA A 103 7.24 4.89 18.34
CA ALA A 103 7.18 6.23 18.92
C ALA A 103 8.58 6.77 19.30
N GLU A 104 9.49 5.90 19.77
CA GLU A 104 10.89 6.26 20.01
C GLU A 104 11.63 6.68 18.73
N GLN A 105 11.38 6.03 17.59
CA GLN A 105 12.00 6.46 16.33
C GLN A 105 11.53 7.84 15.87
N VAL A 106 10.25 8.18 16.12
CA VAL A 106 9.70 9.52 15.87
C VAL A 106 10.39 10.55 16.77
N LYS A 107 10.52 10.25 18.07
CA LYS A 107 11.26 11.11 19.03
C LYS A 107 12.73 11.31 18.62
N ALA A 108 13.35 10.28 18.04
CA ALA A 108 14.71 10.34 17.52
C ALA A 108 14.83 11.08 16.16
N GLY A 109 13.75 11.66 15.63
CA GLY A 109 13.75 12.41 14.37
C GLY A 109 13.89 11.55 13.12
N LYS A 110 13.75 10.23 13.24
CA LYS A 110 13.90 9.27 12.13
C LYS A 110 12.63 9.11 11.30
N ALA A 111 11.52 9.64 11.81
CA ALA A 111 10.24 9.81 11.16
C ALA A 111 9.58 11.11 11.69
N PRO A 112 8.77 11.81 10.88
CA PRO A 112 8.14 13.06 11.29
C PRO A 112 7.04 12.85 12.35
N PRO A 113 6.84 13.79 13.30
CA PRO A 113 5.72 13.76 14.24
C PRO A 113 4.38 13.96 13.52
N ARG A 114 3.29 13.47 14.11
CA ARG A 114 1.95 13.45 13.51
C ARG A 114 0.90 14.01 14.46
N HIS A 115 -0.20 14.50 13.89
CA HIS A 115 -1.30 15.12 14.62
C HIS A 115 -2.14 14.13 15.45
N ALA A 116 -2.08 12.83 15.12
CA ALA A 116 -2.74 11.74 15.84
C ALA A 116 -1.72 10.65 16.24
N PRO A 117 -1.97 9.87 17.31
CA PRO A 117 -1.08 8.78 17.73
C PRO A 117 -0.82 7.75 16.63
N ILE A 118 -1.84 7.48 15.79
CA ILE A 118 -1.74 6.66 14.58
C ILE A 118 -1.99 7.55 13.37
N ALA A 119 -1.04 7.56 12.43
CA ALA A 119 -1.06 8.47 11.29
C ALA A 119 -1.79 7.90 10.06
N ALA A 120 -1.77 6.58 9.90
CA ALA A 120 -2.34 5.91 8.76
C ALA A 120 -2.75 4.47 9.09
N LEU A 121 -3.78 3.99 8.39
CA LEU A 121 -4.19 2.59 8.37
C LEU A 121 -4.09 2.04 6.95
N GLN A 122 -3.46 0.87 6.80
CA GLN A 122 -3.43 0.11 5.55
C GLN A 122 -4.20 -1.20 5.75
N ILE A 123 -5.31 -1.35 5.03
CA ILE A 123 -6.20 -2.52 5.14
C ILE A 123 -6.76 -2.86 3.75
N GLU A 124 -7.07 -4.14 3.53
CA GLU A 124 -7.65 -4.59 2.27
C GLU A 124 -9.04 -3.97 2.08
N TYR A 125 -9.23 -3.27 0.96
CA TYR A 125 -10.51 -2.71 0.56
C TYR A 125 -10.65 -2.73 -0.96
N SER A 126 -11.73 -3.33 -1.44
CA SER A 126 -12.02 -3.46 -2.87
C SER A 126 -13.51 -3.77 -3.08
N PRO A 127 -14.03 -3.71 -4.32
CA PRO A 127 -15.39 -4.18 -4.61
C PRO A 127 -15.68 -5.64 -4.19
N PHE A 128 -14.64 -6.43 -3.87
CA PHE A 128 -14.75 -7.81 -3.44
C PHE A 128 -14.43 -8.01 -1.95
N SER A 129 -14.08 -6.94 -1.22
CA SER A 129 -13.68 -6.97 0.19
C SER A 129 -14.17 -5.69 0.86
N LEU A 130 -15.37 -5.75 1.45
CA LEU A 130 -16.07 -4.61 2.05
C LEU A 130 -16.21 -4.73 3.57
N ASP A 131 -15.58 -5.75 4.17
CA ASP A 131 -15.75 -6.12 5.59
C ASP A 131 -15.46 -4.96 6.56
N ILE A 132 -14.59 -4.03 6.17
CA ILE A 132 -14.23 -2.86 6.98
C ILE A 132 -15.38 -1.86 7.17
N GLU A 133 -16.45 -1.97 6.37
CA GLU A 133 -17.65 -1.16 6.48
C GLU A 133 -18.65 -1.72 7.50
N ASP A 134 -18.55 -3.01 7.81
CA ASP A 134 -19.51 -3.72 8.65
C ASP A 134 -19.25 -3.45 10.14
N GLU A 135 -20.32 -3.18 10.89
CA GLU A 135 -20.28 -2.99 12.35
C GLU A 135 -19.78 -4.23 13.09
N LYS A 136 -20.02 -5.43 12.54
CA LYS A 136 -19.51 -6.69 13.09
C LYS A 136 -17.99 -6.70 13.20
N TYR A 137 -17.30 -6.04 12.28
CA TYR A 137 -15.84 -5.93 12.29
C TYR A 137 -15.36 -4.61 12.91
N GLY A 138 -16.23 -3.93 13.67
CA GLY A 138 -15.89 -2.72 14.42
C GLY A 138 -16.04 -1.42 13.64
N ALA A 139 -16.72 -1.44 12.49
CA ALA A 139 -16.93 -0.27 11.63
C ALA A 139 -15.63 0.51 11.35
N ILE A 140 -14.55 -0.23 11.04
CA ILE A 140 -13.18 0.29 10.92
C ILE A 140 -13.14 1.53 10.01
N LEU A 141 -13.86 1.51 8.89
CA LEU A 141 -13.91 2.63 7.97
C LEU A 141 -14.49 3.90 8.61
N LYS A 142 -15.55 3.76 9.42
CA LYS A 142 -16.19 4.86 10.14
C LYS A 142 -15.28 5.37 11.25
N THR A 143 -14.74 4.49 12.07
CA THR A 143 -13.83 4.84 13.18
C THR A 143 -12.58 5.57 12.67
N ALA A 144 -11.96 5.10 11.58
CA ALA A 144 -10.80 5.77 10.99
C ALA A 144 -11.11 7.20 10.52
N ARG A 145 -12.32 7.45 9.99
CA ARG A 145 -12.78 8.80 9.60
C ARG A 145 -12.97 9.70 10.82
N GLU A 146 -13.65 9.21 11.85
CA GLU A 146 -13.91 9.97 13.09
C GLU A 146 -12.60 10.37 13.80
N LEU A 147 -11.59 9.51 13.74
CA LEU A 147 -10.26 9.75 14.32
C LEU A 147 -9.32 10.56 13.41
N GLY A 148 -9.73 10.88 12.18
CA GLY A 148 -8.89 11.60 11.22
C GLY A 148 -7.64 10.83 10.77
N VAL A 149 -7.69 9.49 10.80
CA VAL A 149 -6.59 8.62 10.37
C VAL A 149 -6.62 8.49 8.85
N ASN A 150 -5.53 8.84 8.17
CA ASN A 150 -5.44 8.72 6.71
C ASN A 150 -5.52 7.25 6.28
N ARG A 151 -6.31 6.98 5.24
CA ARG A 151 -6.58 5.61 4.77
C ARG A 151 -5.83 5.37 3.47
N GLY A 152 -4.75 4.61 3.54
CA GLY A 152 -3.85 4.43 2.40
C GLY A 152 -3.69 2.96 2.07
N GLN A 153 -4.48 2.43 1.12
CA GLN A 153 -4.01 1.62 -0.01
C GLN A 153 -5.19 0.97 -0.75
N VAL A 154 -5.02 0.81 -2.06
CA VAL A 154 -5.85 -0.01 -2.95
C VAL A 154 -5.00 -1.18 -3.43
N GLN A 155 -5.50 -2.41 -3.33
CA GLN A 155 -4.90 -3.55 -4.02
C GLN A 155 -5.82 -4.00 -5.16
N LEU A 156 -5.43 -3.72 -6.40
CA LEU A 156 -6.09 -4.30 -7.59
C LEU A 156 -5.46 -5.65 -7.90
N ALA A 157 -6.26 -6.72 -7.82
CA ALA A 157 -5.85 -8.04 -8.26
C ALA A 157 -6.01 -8.18 -9.79
N CYS A 158 -4.92 -8.57 -10.47
CA CYS A 158 -4.94 -8.98 -11.87
C CYS A 158 -5.71 -10.31 -12.02
N CYS A 159 -6.44 -10.45 -13.14
CA CYS A 159 -7.23 -11.64 -13.48
C CYS A 159 -6.41 -12.81 -14.05
N TYR A 160 -5.13 -12.61 -14.37
CA TYR A 160 -4.22 -13.69 -14.77
C TYR A 160 -3.25 -14.00 -13.64
N LEU A 161 -3.37 -15.20 -13.07
CA LEU A 161 -2.52 -15.69 -12.00
C LEU A 161 -1.60 -16.79 -12.57
N PRO A 162 -0.26 -16.64 -12.51
CA PRO A 162 0.68 -17.74 -12.74
C PRO A 162 0.35 -19.00 -11.91
N GLU A 163 0.83 -20.17 -12.33
CA GLU A 163 0.51 -21.45 -11.64
C GLU A 163 1.00 -21.49 -10.19
N ASP A 164 2.13 -20.85 -9.90
CA ASP A 164 2.77 -20.70 -8.59
C ASP A 164 2.25 -19.49 -7.79
N ASP A 165 1.23 -18.78 -8.30
CA ASP A 165 0.71 -17.59 -7.64
C ASP A 165 -0.11 -17.94 -6.39
N ALA A 166 0.36 -17.48 -5.24
CA ALA A 166 -0.27 -17.71 -3.94
C ALA A 166 -1.75 -17.29 -3.88
N ARG A 167 -2.19 -16.33 -4.72
CA ARG A 167 -3.60 -15.88 -4.76
C ARG A 167 -4.54 -17.00 -5.20
N ARG A 168 -4.06 -18.03 -5.91
CA ARG A 168 -4.87 -19.21 -6.29
C ARG A 168 -5.43 -19.96 -5.09
N TYR A 169 -4.82 -19.84 -3.92
CA TYR A 169 -5.29 -20.46 -2.68
C TYR A 169 -6.36 -19.61 -1.95
N LEU A 170 -6.62 -18.38 -2.37
CA LEU A 170 -7.64 -17.55 -1.73
C LEU A 170 -9.03 -18.05 -2.14
N PRO A 171 -10.00 -18.14 -1.21
CA PRO A 171 -11.34 -18.66 -1.50
C PRO A 171 -12.04 -17.99 -2.68
N ARG A 172 -11.78 -16.70 -2.92
CA ARG A 172 -12.40 -15.94 -4.04
C ARG A 172 -11.94 -16.40 -5.44
N PHE A 173 -10.80 -17.07 -5.53
CA PHE A 173 -10.27 -17.64 -6.79
C PHE A 173 -10.56 -19.14 -6.92
N SER A 174 -11.33 -19.74 -5.99
CA SER A 174 -11.76 -21.12 -6.12
C SER A 174 -12.72 -21.30 -7.31
N ALA A 175 -12.77 -22.52 -7.86
CA ALA A 175 -13.68 -22.84 -8.96
C ALA A 175 -15.16 -22.56 -8.63
N GLU A 176 -15.53 -22.65 -7.35
CA GLU A 176 -16.89 -22.39 -6.87
C GLU A 176 -17.20 -20.88 -6.82
N ASN A 177 -16.27 -20.05 -6.34
CA ASN A 177 -16.53 -18.63 -6.10
C ASN A 177 -16.17 -17.74 -7.29
N PHE A 178 -15.19 -18.15 -8.11
CA PHE A 178 -14.69 -17.34 -9.21
C PHE A 178 -15.78 -16.93 -10.22
N PRO A 179 -16.77 -17.77 -10.59
CA PRO A 179 -17.88 -17.34 -11.44
C PRO A 179 -18.68 -16.17 -10.85
N LYS A 180 -18.86 -16.12 -9.52
CA LYS A 180 -19.55 -15.01 -8.83
C LYS A 180 -18.72 -13.72 -8.87
N VAL A 181 -17.40 -13.83 -8.73
CA VAL A 181 -16.48 -12.70 -8.89
C VAL A 181 -16.58 -12.12 -10.29
N LEU A 182 -16.65 -12.97 -11.33
CA LEU A 182 -16.79 -12.52 -12.71
C LEU A 182 -18.10 -11.76 -12.97
N GLN A 183 -19.21 -12.15 -12.35
CA GLN A 183 -20.47 -11.40 -12.46
C GLN A 183 -20.32 -9.96 -11.95
N ALA A 184 -19.66 -9.75 -10.82
CA ALA A 184 -19.37 -8.41 -10.31
C ALA A 184 -18.39 -7.64 -11.23
N VAL A 185 -17.40 -8.31 -11.80
CA VAL A 185 -16.50 -7.71 -12.82
C VAL A 185 -17.29 -7.25 -14.05
N ASP A 186 -18.28 -8.02 -14.51
CA ASP A 186 -19.07 -7.67 -15.69
C ASP A 186 -19.94 -6.43 -15.47
N VAL A 187 -20.44 -6.21 -14.25
CA VAL A 187 -21.09 -4.95 -13.87
C VAL A 187 -20.11 -3.77 -14.01
N ILE A 188 -18.88 -3.91 -13.50
CA ILE A 188 -17.85 -2.87 -13.60
C ILE A 188 -17.49 -2.60 -15.07
N LYS A 189 -17.36 -3.65 -15.91
CA LYS A 189 -17.15 -3.51 -17.35
C LYS A 189 -18.27 -2.75 -18.03
N GLY A 190 -19.53 -3.01 -17.66
CA GLY A 190 -20.69 -2.29 -18.19
C GLY A 190 -20.64 -0.79 -17.89
N ILE A 191 -20.22 -0.41 -16.68
CA ILE A 191 -20.00 1.00 -16.31
C ILE A 191 -18.83 1.58 -17.11
N ALA A 192 -17.71 0.86 -17.19
CA ALA A 192 -16.52 1.28 -17.90
C ALA A 192 -16.82 1.58 -19.39
N ALA A 193 -17.60 0.72 -20.04
CA ALA A 193 -18.02 0.89 -21.44
C ALA A 193 -18.84 2.17 -21.66
N LYS A 194 -19.75 2.51 -20.73
CA LYS A 194 -20.56 3.74 -20.82
C LYS A 194 -19.73 5.03 -20.76
N HIS A 195 -18.56 4.96 -20.13
CA HIS A 195 -17.68 6.11 -19.90
C HIS A 195 -16.39 6.09 -20.75
N GLY A 196 -16.24 5.12 -21.66
CA GLY A 196 -15.01 4.96 -22.45
C GLY A 196 -13.75 4.72 -21.58
N ALA A 197 -13.93 4.13 -20.40
CA ALA A 197 -12.87 3.89 -19.42
C ALA A 197 -12.54 2.38 -19.33
N THR A 198 -11.47 2.05 -18.60
CA THR A 198 -11.14 0.67 -18.24
C THR A 198 -11.81 0.28 -16.90
N PRO A 199 -12.07 -1.03 -16.66
CA PRO A 199 -12.57 -1.49 -15.36
C PRO A 199 -11.66 -1.10 -14.17
N GLY A 200 -10.35 -1.04 -14.40
CA GLY A 200 -9.37 -0.59 -13.40
C GLY A 200 -9.55 0.89 -13.06
N GLN A 201 -9.75 1.75 -14.06
CA GLN A 201 -10.04 3.18 -13.84
C GLN A 201 -11.35 3.37 -13.06
N VAL A 202 -12.42 2.66 -13.43
CA VAL A 202 -13.70 2.74 -12.71
C VAL A 202 -13.54 2.31 -11.26
N THR A 203 -12.86 1.20 -11.00
CA THR A 203 -12.59 0.71 -9.64
C THR A 203 -11.77 1.71 -8.82
N LEU A 204 -10.71 2.28 -9.41
CA LEU A 204 -9.87 3.29 -8.75
C LEU A 204 -10.65 4.57 -8.44
N THR A 205 -11.47 5.04 -9.39
CA THR A 205 -12.35 6.19 -9.18
C THR A 205 -13.36 5.91 -8.08
N TRP A 206 -13.99 4.74 -8.06
CA TRP A 206 -14.90 4.35 -6.98
C TRP A 206 -14.19 4.39 -5.62
N LEU A 207 -13.00 3.80 -5.50
CA LEU A 207 -12.20 3.81 -4.26
C LEU A 207 -11.82 5.22 -3.80
N SER A 208 -11.58 6.15 -4.73
CA SER A 208 -11.22 7.53 -4.39
C SER A 208 -12.31 8.31 -3.64
N PHE A 209 -13.58 7.87 -3.69
CA PHE A 209 -14.65 8.44 -2.86
C PHE A 209 -14.60 7.97 -1.41
N PHE A 210 -14.00 6.81 -1.17
CA PHE A 210 -13.94 6.21 0.14
C PHE A 210 -12.62 6.47 0.83
N LEU A 211 -11.52 6.56 0.10
CA LEU A 211 -10.18 6.75 0.64
C LEU A 211 -9.77 8.21 0.60
N ASP A 212 -9.17 8.68 1.68
CA ASP A 212 -8.53 9.99 1.67
C ASP A 212 -7.29 9.89 0.79
N PRO A 213 -7.03 10.86 -0.12
CA PRO A 213 -5.76 10.90 -0.81
C PRO A 213 -4.65 10.94 0.24
N VAL A 214 -3.54 10.22 0.00
CA VAL A 214 -2.37 10.37 0.88
C VAL A 214 -1.96 11.83 0.81
N TYR A 215 -2.26 12.59 1.86
CA TYR A 215 -2.01 14.02 1.87
C TYR A 215 -0.53 14.25 2.16
N CYS A 216 0.21 14.70 1.14
CA CYS A 216 1.53 15.30 1.34
C CYS A 216 1.31 16.81 1.53
N PRO A 217 1.53 17.38 2.73
CA PRO A 217 1.31 18.81 2.98
C PRO A 217 2.14 19.74 2.09
N ALA A 218 3.22 19.22 1.49
CA ALA A 218 4.10 19.99 0.63
C ALA A 218 3.59 20.14 -0.82
N ARG A 219 2.66 19.29 -1.31
CA ARG A 219 2.09 19.39 -2.68
C ARG A 219 0.66 18.82 -2.76
N PRO A 220 -0.37 19.65 -3.04
CA PRO A 220 -1.76 19.21 -3.10
C PRO A 220 -2.07 18.55 -4.46
N ARG A 221 -1.81 17.25 -4.59
CA ARG A 221 -2.35 16.43 -5.69
C ARG A 221 -2.94 15.14 -5.12
N LEU A 222 -4.02 14.66 -5.72
CA LEU A 222 -4.69 13.40 -5.37
C LEU A 222 -3.69 12.25 -5.52
N MET A 223 -3.35 11.56 -4.42
CA MET A 223 -2.44 10.42 -4.44
C MET A 223 -3.20 9.15 -4.07
N VAL A 224 -3.42 8.29 -5.06
CA VAL A 224 -3.71 6.88 -4.81
C VAL A 224 -2.38 6.19 -4.55
N GLY A 225 -2.20 5.64 -3.34
CA GLY A 225 -0.99 4.90 -3.00
C GLY A 225 -0.84 3.67 -3.91
N LEU A 226 0.15 3.70 -4.80
CA LEU A 226 0.48 2.57 -5.66
C LEU A 226 1.42 1.64 -4.90
N LYS A 227 1.00 0.39 -4.64
CA LYS A 227 1.88 -0.65 -4.11
C LYS A 227 2.82 -1.12 -5.21
N LEU A 228 4.01 -0.56 -5.27
CA LEU A 228 5.05 -1.00 -6.19
C LEU A 228 5.77 -2.22 -5.60
N GLN A 229 5.17 -3.39 -5.78
CA GLN A 229 5.86 -4.66 -5.57
C GLN A 229 6.84 -4.88 -6.74
N ILE A 230 7.96 -4.17 -6.73
CA ILE A 230 9.06 -4.37 -7.68
C ILE A 230 9.83 -5.59 -7.20
N LEU A 231 9.44 -6.78 -7.67
CA LEU A 231 10.17 -8.01 -7.41
C LEU A 231 11.40 -8.03 -8.32
N SER A 232 12.57 -8.39 -7.77
CA SER A 232 13.70 -8.81 -8.60
C SER A 232 13.30 -10.05 -9.39
N THR A 233 13.60 -10.06 -10.68
CA THR A 233 13.65 -11.28 -11.49
C THR A 233 14.87 -12.10 -11.12
#